data_AF-A0A6L7XUC9-F1
#
_entry.id   AF-A0A6L7XUC9-F1
#
_cell.length_a   1.000
_cell.length_b   1.000
_cell.length_c   1.000
_cell.angle_alpha   90.00
_cell.angle_beta   90.00
_cell.angle_gamma   90.00
#
_symmetry.space_group_name_H-M   'P 1'
#
loop_
_entity.id
_entity.type
_entity.pdbx_description
1 polymer ?
#
loop_
_entity_poly.entity_id
_entity_poly.type
_entity_poly.pdbx_seq_one_letter_code
_entity_poly.pdbx_strand_id
1 'polypeptide(L)'
;MGFAWGLAKVGCPTFSLMASCTPALAYAGPAETSAVTSHSKPPRTGARSRPPVGSSLAIGTTKPSLEKTTPKRSTGGFEWANAAGCGVADCASRPQRLGTLRLGRIASGGARYSQGHAPGRGAALRIGLMGLGHVGRQIYGLALAQPDCEVVAVSDIGQPGILHHLLAKTLPKGTSVRLVGNYLEGKVDGKADPVAQTRLMAAERPEEIPWDLLGVNLVIDATGRFRSAEELAPHLDNGARRVLLSGLPEGDVDRVVLGGVNDGEAQSEDRIVSAGSASTTALALALKVLVDERPIVHASMTTVHAYTGDMSLQDHAASDYRRSRSGARNIIPNETLAPNWVECALPAVRGRLSGFALNVPVGEGSLLDLTVAYREPAPERDVVNGLFAAAARRDPRRLAVTDDPVVSSDVLGSTESILVDMQGTLRSGGRLVKVLGWHESLGHARSILDLARLYAGLDSAAASA
;
A
#
# COMPACT_ATOMS: atom_id res chain seq x y z
N MET A 1 27.79 -39.22 28.06
CA MET A 1 27.78 -37.95 28.81
C MET A 1 28.28 -36.86 27.86
N GLY A 2 27.57 -35.78 27.57
CA GLY A 2 26.15 -35.52 27.86
C GLY A 2 25.77 -34.06 28.11
N PHE A 3 25.83 -33.19 27.09
CA PHE A 3 25.16 -31.87 27.02
C PHE A 3 25.58 -30.81 28.10
N ALA A 4 25.28 -29.51 27.97
CA ALA A 4 24.56 -28.75 26.94
C ALA A 4 25.22 -27.38 26.66
N TRP A 5 24.89 -26.76 25.53
CA TRP A 5 24.81 -25.29 25.37
C TRP A 5 23.40 -24.96 24.87
N GLY A 6 22.81 -23.87 25.35
CA GLY A 6 21.45 -23.45 25.01
C GLY A 6 21.41 -22.10 24.32
N LEU A 7 20.91 -22.06 23.09
CA LEU A 7 20.55 -20.84 22.38
C LEU A 7 19.12 -20.99 21.85
N ALA A 8 18.19 -20.20 22.38
CA ALA A 8 16.79 -20.22 21.97
C ALA A 8 16.56 -19.20 20.83
N LYS A 9 16.45 -19.68 19.59
CA LYS A 9 15.85 -18.90 18.51
C LYS A 9 14.32 -18.97 18.64
N VAL A 10 13.67 -17.80 18.75
CA VAL A 10 12.20 -17.70 18.71
C VAL A 10 11.77 -17.67 17.24
N GLY A 11 11.48 -18.85 16.67
CA GLY A 11 10.90 -18.97 15.34
C GLY A 11 9.39 -18.79 15.34
N CYS A 12 8.84 -18.15 14.31
CA CYS A 12 7.42 -18.24 13.98
C CYS A 12 7.13 -19.63 13.37
N PRO A 13 6.00 -20.30 13.68
CA PRO A 13 5.75 -21.65 13.17
C PRO A 13 5.34 -21.64 11.69
N THR A 14 6.16 -22.28 10.85
CA THR A 14 5.89 -22.52 9.43
C THR A 14 4.65 -23.38 9.23
N PHE A 15 3.78 -23.00 8.29
CA PHE A 15 2.65 -23.84 7.86
C PHE A 15 2.99 -24.57 6.55
N SER A 16 2.92 -25.89 6.57
CA SER A 16 3.02 -26.75 5.39
C SER A 16 1.64 -27.25 4.98
N LEU A 17 1.38 -27.34 3.67
CA LEU A 17 0.03 -27.47 3.12
C LEU A 17 -0.01 -28.65 2.12
N MET A 18 -0.60 -29.79 2.50
CA MET A 18 -0.89 -30.89 1.57
C MET A 18 -2.07 -31.80 1.96
N ALA A 19 -2.73 -32.31 0.92
CA ALA A 19 -3.40 -33.62 0.82
C ALA A 19 -4.61 -33.94 1.73
N SER A 20 -5.79 -33.59 1.22
CA SER A 20 -6.94 -34.50 1.02
C SER A 20 -7.00 -35.84 1.77
N CYS A 21 -8.11 -36.08 2.50
CA CYS A 21 -8.68 -37.43 2.61
C CYS A 21 -10.19 -37.41 2.87
N THR A 22 -10.97 -38.12 2.06
CA THR A 22 -12.39 -38.41 2.30
C THR A 22 -12.52 -39.72 3.07
N PRO A 23 -13.53 -39.86 3.94
CA PRO A 23 -14.31 -41.11 3.85
C PRO A 23 -15.82 -40.89 3.95
N ALA A 24 -16.55 -41.89 3.46
CA ALA A 24 -17.98 -42.07 3.67
C ALA A 24 -18.22 -43.51 4.18
N LEU A 25 -19.48 -43.83 4.53
CA LEU A 25 -19.96 -45.02 5.25
C LEU A 25 -19.77 -44.92 6.78
N ALA A 26 -20.57 -45.59 7.63
CA ALA A 26 -22.00 -45.97 7.61
C ALA A 26 -22.25 -46.72 8.94
N TYR A 27 -23.39 -46.51 9.62
CA TYR A 27 -23.79 -47.36 10.75
C TYR A 27 -25.31 -47.43 10.89
N ALA A 28 -25.86 -48.55 11.37
CA ALA A 28 -27.29 -48.83 11.28
C ALA A 28 -27.89 -49.55 12.52
N GLY A 29 -28.52 -48.75 13.40
CA GLY A 29 -29.53 -49.19 14.39
C GLY A 29 -29.08 -50.13 15.52
N PRO A 30 -30.03 -50.68 16.33
CA PRO A 30 -31.47 -50.37 16.34
C PRO A 30 -32.10 -50.11 17.74
N ALA A 31 -33.35 -49.58 17.71
CA ALA A 31 -34.48 -49.78 18.64
C ALA A 31 -34.37 -49.54 20.18
N GLU A 32 -35.28 -48.69 20.71
CA GLU A 32 -36.35 -49.02 21.70
C GLU A 32 -37.20 -47.73 21.92
N THR A 33 -38.41 -47.60 21.36
CA THR A 33 -39.74 -48.03 21.87
C THR A 33 -40.21 -47.41 23.20
N SER A 34 -41.07 -46.39 23.10
CA SER A 34 -42.28 -46.25 23.92
C SER A 34 -43.32 -45.39 23.17
N ALA A 35 -44.62 -45.62 23.38
CA ALA A 35 -45.68 -45.04 22.56
C ALA A 35 -46.96 -44.74 23.35
N VAL A 36 -47.70 -43.71 22.92
CA VAL A 36 -49.10 -43.47 23.32
C VAL A 36 -49.94 -43.14 22.07
N THR A 37 -51.04 -43.89 21.92
CA THR A 37 -52.07 -43.88 20.86
C THR A 37 -53.39 -43.32 21.43
N SER A 38 -54.53 -43.08 20.74
CA SER A 38 -54.97 -42.91 19.32
C SER A 38 -56.36 -42.18 19.38
N HIS A 39 -57.11 -41.78 18.34
CA HIS A 39 -57.20 -42.10 16.91
C HIS A 39 -57.33 -40.77 16.09
N SER A 40 -58.04 -40.54 14.97
CA SER A 40 -58.98 -41.31 14.11
C SER A 40 -58.89 -40.89 12.62
N LYS A 41 -59.76 -41.45 11.77
CA LYS A 41 -59.71 -41.44 10.27
C LYS A 41 -61.07 -41.92 9.70
N PRO A 42 -61.32 -41.91 8.36
CA PRO A 42 -60.99 -40.98 7.25
C PRO A 42 -62.30 -40.72 6.40
N PRO A 43 -62.39 -40.61 5.03
CA PRO A 43 -61.44 -40.30 3.93
C PRO A 43 -61.93 -39.36 2.77
N ARG A 44 -60.98 -39.06 1.83
CA ARG A 44 -61.07 -39.02 0.33
C ARG A 44 -61.15 -37.69 -0.48
N THR A 45 -60.55 -37.78 -1.69
CA THR A 45 -60.40 -36.85 -2.86
C THR A 45 -59.58 -35.54 -2.68
N GLY A 46 -58.87 -34.98 -3.69
CA GLY A 46 -58.38 -35.51 -4.98
C GLY A 46 -57.82 -34.46 -5.99
N ALA A 47 -56.80 -34.82 -6.81
CA ALA A 47 -56.24 -34.10 -7.99
C ALA A 47 -55.41 -32.79 -7.73
N ARG A 48 -54.48 -32.27 -8.59
CA ARG A 48 -53.72 -32.77 -9.80
C ARG A 48 -52.40 -31.94 -10.01
N SER A 49 -51.65 -32.16 -11.10
CA SER A 49 -50.23 -31.72 -11.29
C SER A 49 -49.91 -30.82 -12.52
N ARG A 50 -48.69 -30.24 -12.51
CA ARG A 50 -47.77 -29.71 -13.59
C ARG A 50 -47.98 -30.23 -15.04
N PRO A 51 -47.50 -29.58 -16.16
CA PRO A 51 -46.07 -29.17 -16.38
C PRO A 51 -45.81 -27.94 -17.34
N PRO A 52 -44.86 -27.84 -18.33
CA PRO A 52 -44.11 -26.59 -18.62
C PRO A 52 -44.08 -26.13 -20.12
N VAL A 53 -43.17 -25.22 -20.52
CA VAL A 53 -42.89 -24.84 -21.93
C VAL A 53 -41.38 -24.62 -22.18
N GLY A 54 -40.91 -24.85 -23.42
CA GLY A 54 -39.59 -24.47 -23.92
C GLY A 54 -39.58 -24.17 -25.43
N SER A 55 -38.52 -23.47 -25.88
CA SER A 55 -38.01 -23.24 -27.26
C SER A 55 -38.80 -23.68 -28.51
N SER A 56 -38.98 -22.76 -29.48
CA SER A 56 -38.50 -22.94 -30.88
C SER A 56 -38.51 -21.63 -31.70
N LEU A 57 -38.04 -21.69 -32.96
CA LEU A 57 -37.79 -20.56 -33.89
C LEU A 57 -39.00 -20.15 -34.75
N ALA A 58 -38.95 -18.93 -35.29
CA ALA A 58 -39.57 -18.55 -36.57
C ALA A 58 -38.73 -17.45 -37.28
N ILE A 59 -38.85 -17.34 -38.61
CA ILE A 59 -38.10 -16.40 -39.48
C ILE A 59 -39.10 -15.53 -40.25
N GLY A 60 -38.80 -14.23 -40.44
CA GLY A 60 -39.57 -13.34 -41.33
C GLY A 60 -38.90 -11.98 -41.52
N THR A 61 -38.88 -11.47 -42.76
CA THR A 61 -38.26 -10.19 -43.14
C THR A 61 -39.28 -9.19 -43.66
N THR A 62 -39.08 -7.88 -43.42
CA THR A 62 -39.36 -6.79 -44.38
C THR A 62 -38.92 -5.39 -43.88
N LYS A 63 -38.68 -4.50 -44.82
CA LYS A 63 -38.64 -3.00 -44.76
C LYS A 63 -39.73 -2.51 -45.76
N PRO A 64 -40.21 -1.23 -45.79
CA PRO A 64 -39.40 0.00 -45.63
C PRO A 64 -40.11 1.27 -45.06
N SER A 65 -39.39 2.40 -45.14
CA SER A 65 -39.84 3.80 -45.43
C SER A 65 -40.79 4.59 -44.50
N LEU A 66 -40.33 5.80 -44.13
CA LEU A 66 -40.96 7.15 -44.27
C LEU A 66 -42.44 7.37 -43.81
N GLU A 67 -42.88 8.53 -43.28
CA GLU A 67 -42.35 9.90 -43.43
C GLU A 67 -42.67 10.84 -42.21
N LYS A 68 -42.49 12.16 -42.40
CA LYS A 68 -42.48 13.26 -41.40
C LYS A 68 -43.86 13.53 -40.76
N THR A 69 -43.86 14.15 -39.56
CA THR A 69 -44.35 15.53 -39.35
C THR A 69 -44.07 16.08 -37.93
N THR A 70 -44.00 17.40 -37.78
CA THR A 70 -43.87 18.13 -36.50
C THR A 70 -44.91 19.24 -36.39
N PRO A 71 -45.29 19.63 -35.16
CA PRO A 71 -45.13 21.03 -34.70
C PRO A 71 -44.12 21.12 -33.52
N LYS A 72 -43.35 22.19 -33.26
CA LYS A 72 -43.60 23.66 -33.19
C LYS A 72 -44.52 24.08 -32.02
N ARG A 73 -44.23 25.13 -31.22
CA ARG A 73 -43.04 26.00 -31.05
C ARG A 73 -43.25 27.00 -29.89
N SER A 74 -42.22 27.31 -29.08
CA SER A 74 -42.00 28.60 -28.37
C SER A 74 -40.70 28.53 -27.54
N THR A 75 -39.58 29.18 -27.92
CA THR A 75 -39.15 30.59 -27.66
C THR A 75 -38.83 30.90 -26.19
N GLY A 76 -37.66 31.45 -25.82
CA GLY A 76 -36.47 31.85 -26.61
C GLY A 76 -35.26 32.15 -25.69
N GLY A 77 -34.12 32.65 -26.17
CA GLY A 77 -33.75 32.99 -27.54
C GLY A 77 -32.26 33.35 -27.70
N PHE A 78 -31.87 33.59 -28.98
CA PHE A 78 -30.86 34.54 -29.52
C PHE A 78 -29.51 34.74 -28.76
N GLU A 79 -28.32 34.44 -29.31
CA GLU A 79 -27.67 34.87 -30.61
C GLU A 79 -27.30 36.38 -30.63
N TRP A 80 -26.28 36.93 -31.33
CA TRP A 80 -25.26 36.51 -32.35
C TRP A 80 -23.86 37.09 -31.92
N ALA A 81 -22.72 37.12 -32.65
CA ALA A 81 -22.45 37.17 -34.10
C ALA A 81 -21.04 36.72 -34.53
N ASN A 82 -20.90 36.42 -35.84
CA ASN A 82 -19.64 36.35 -36.60
C ASN A 82 -19.52 37.57 -37.54
N ALA A 83 -18.30 37.96 -37.94
CA ALA A 83 -18.03 38.54 -39.27
C ALA A 83 -16.52 38.57 -39.62
N ALA A 84 -16.20 38.29 -40.89
CA ALA A 84 -15.04 38.64 -41.77
C ALA A 84 -13.69 39.15 -41.19
N GLY A 85 -12.53 38.95 -41.87
CA GLY A 85 -12.27 38.27 -43.14
C GLY A 85 -10.98 38.75 -43.85
N CYS A 86 -10.49 38.00 -44.84
CA CYS A 86 -9.26 38.21 -45.64
C CYS A 86 -7.91 38.10 -44.87
N GLY A 87 -6.79 37.70 -45.50
CA GLY A 87 -6.57 37.34 -46.90
C GLY A 87 -5.34 36.43 -47.09
N VAL A 88 -5.10 35.98 -48.33
CA VAL A 88 -4.06 34.98 -48.70
C VAL A 88 -2.99 35.61 -49.59
N ALA A 89 -1.72 35.24 -49.40
CA ALA A 89 -0.62 35.46 -50.34
C ALA A 89 0.37 34.28 -50.26
N ASP A 90 1.12 34.03 -51.35
CA ASP A 90 1.85 32.78 -51.62
C ASP A 90 3.24 33.07 -52.25
N CYS A 91 3.96 32.02 -52.65
CA CYS A 91 5.12 31.99 -53.58
C CYS A 91 6.56 32.20 -53.04
N ALA A 92 7.13 31.08 -52.58
CA ALA A 92 8.21 30.33 -53.28
C ALA A 92 9.62 30.91 -53.57
N SER A 93 10.62 30.01 -53.37
CA SER A 93 11.95 29.96 -54.03
C SER A 93 13.04 30.95 -53.54
N ARG A 94 14.36 30.74 -53.70
CA ARG A 94 15.19 29.67 -54.34
C ARG A 94 16.59 29.57 -53.59
N PRO A 95 17.73 29.00 -54.08
CA PRO A 95 18.42 27.97 -53.27
C PRO A 95 19.97 28.09 -53.08
N GLN A 96 20.54 27.07 -52.42
CA GLN A 96 21.93 26.54 -52.54
C GLN A 96 23.16 27.40 -52.17
N ARG A 97 24.04 26.79 -51.35
CA ARG A 97 25.44 26.55 -51.75
C ARG A 97 25.87 25.13 -51.35
N LEU A 98 26.56 24.42 -52.26
CA LEU A 98 27.33 23.22 -51.92
C LEU A 98 28.72 23.63 -51.42
N GLY A 99 29.30 22.82 -50.53
CA GLY A 99 30.73 22.83 -50.20
C GLY A 99 31.26 21.39 -50.21
N THR A 100 32.30 21.12 -50.99
CA THR A 100 32.75 19.75 -51.30
C THR A 100 33.92 19.29 -50.44
N LEU A 101 33.87 18.00 -50.04
CA LEU A 101 34.99 17.09 -49.79
C LEU A 101 36.13 17.53 -48.86
N ARG A 102 36.31 16.74 -47.78
CA ARG A 102 37.59 16.09 -47.45
C ARG A 102 37.36 14.77 -46.73
N LEU A 103 38.01 13.70 -47.16
CA LEU A 103 38.11 12.47 -46.35
C LEU A 103 39.07 12.74 -45.18
N GLY A 104 38.62 12.45 -43.95
CA GLY A 104 39.41 12.47 -42.72
C GLY A 104 39.41 11.09 -42.07
N ARG A 105 40.58 10.63 -41.62
CA ARG A 105 40.78 9.26 -41.12
C ARG A 105 39.95 8.94 -39.88
N ILE A 106 39.61 7.65 -39.74
CA ILE A 106 39.15 7.04 -38.49
C ILE A 106 40.19 7.31 -37.39
N ALA A 107 39.73 7.76 -36.23
CA ALA A 107 40.51 7.78 -34.99
C ALA A 107 39.60 7.35 -33.83
N SER A 108 39.92 6.22 -33.21
CA SER A 108 39.18 5.66 -32.07
C SER A 108 39.53 6.44 -30.78
N GLY A 109 38.71 7.41 -30.40
CA GLY A 109 38.83 8.16 -29.16
C GLY A 109 37.83 7.69 -28.10
N GLY A 110 38.27 6.91 -27.11
CA GLY A 110 37.41 6.44 -26.03
C GLY A 110 36.93 7.58 -25.12
N ALA A 111 35.62 7.68 -24.91
CA ALA A 111 35.01 8.73 -24.10
C ALA A 111 35.27 8.52 -22.59
N ARG A 112 36.18 9.31 -22.00
CA ARG A 112 36.37 9.37 -20.55
C ARG A 112 35.37 10.32 -19.89
N TYR A 113 34.15 9.84 -19.70
CA TYR A 113 33.23 10.40 -18.70
C TYR A 113 33.56 9.83 -17.33
N SER A 114 34.51 10.47 -16.64
CA SER A 114 34.93 10.12 -15.27
C SER A 114 35.09 11.38 -14.42
N GLN A 115 34.02 12.16 -14.29
CA GLN A 115 33.88 13.16 -13.24
C GLN A 115 33.33 12.45 -12.00
N GLY A 116 34.22 12.10 -11.07
CA GLY A 116 33.83 11.44 -9.83
C GLY A 116 33.08 12.40 -8.90
N HIS A 117 31.95 11.96 -8.35
CA HIS A 117 31.34 12.66 -7.21
C HIS A 117 32.32 12.63 -6.03
N ALA A 118 32.67 13.80 -5.50
CA ALA A 118 33.55 13.88 -4.33
C ALA A 118 32.78 13.39 -3.08
N PRO A 119 33.34 12.49 -2.25
CA PRO A 119 32.69 12.04 -1.01
C PRO A 119 32.70 13.17 0.02
N GLY A 120 31.62 13.95 0.05
CA GLY A 120 31.59 15.32 0.57
C GLY A 120 30.53 15.65 1.63
N ARG A 121 30.04 14.66 2.38
CA ARG A 121 29.32 14.74 3.67
C ARG A 121 29.32 13.35 4.33
N GLY A 122 29.00 13.27 5.62
CA GLY A 122 28.88 12.00 6.34
C GLY A 122 27.93 11.04 5.63
N ALA A 123 28.28 9.75 5.59
CA ALA A 123 27.74 8.76 4.66
C ALA A 123 26.21 8.80 4.52
N ALA A 124 25.74 9.42 3.44
CA ALA A 124 24.31 9.50 3.14
C ALA A 124 23.77 8.09 2.83
N LEU A 125 22.57 7.81 3.30
CA LEU A 125 21.86 6.56 3.03
C LEU A 125 21.51 6.50 1.54
N ARG A 126 22.26 5.69 0.78
CA ARG A 126 22.12 5.53 -0.67
C ARG A 126 21.04 4.50 -0.99
N ILE A 127 19.88 4.99 -1.39
CA ILE A 127 18.65 4.22 -1.61
C ILE A 127 18.47 3.88 -3.09
N GLY A 128 18.20 2.62 -3.38
CA GLY A 128 17.55 2.17 -4.61
C GLY A 128 16.05 2.01 -4.37
N LEU A 129 15.21 2.47 -5.29
CA LEU A 129 13.75 2.36 -5.17
C LEU A 129 13.18 1.54 -6.34
N MET A 130 12.62 0.38 -6.05
CA MET A 130 11.92 -0.47 -7.01
C MET A 130 10.43 -0.14 -6.95
N GLY A 131 9.87 0.43 -8.02
CA GLY A 131 8.49 0.94 -8.10
C GLY A 131 8.34 2.41 -7.68
N LEU A 132 7.93 3.26 -8.63
CA LEU A 132 7.57 4.67 -8.42
C LEU A 132 6.03 4.84 -8.39
N GLY A 133 5.36 3.86 -7.75
CA GLY A 133 3.94 3.89 -7.41
C GLY A 133 3.58 4.99 -6.39
N HIS A 134 2.37 4.93 -5.82
CA HIS A 134 1.89 5.96 -4.87
C HIS A 134 2.83 6.17 -3.69
N VAL A 135 3.11 5.08 -2.96
CA VAL A 135 4.05 5.07 -1.82
C VAL A 135 5.47 5.37 -2.29
N GLY A 136 5.91 4.85 -3.44
CA GLY A 136 7.24 5.14 -4.01
C GLY A 136 7.48 6.64 -4.26
N ARG A 137 6.50 7.36 -4.82
CA ARG A 137 6.59 8.82 -5.00
C ARG A 137 6.61 9.58 -3.68
N GLN A 138 5.88 9.13 -2.67
CA GLN A 138 5.90 9.71 -1.33
C GLN A 138 7.26 9.49 -0.65
N ILE A 139 7.83 8.28 -0.73
CA ILE A 139 9.19 7.98 -0.24
C ILE A 139 10.23 8.87 -0.95
N TYR A 140 10.14 9.01 -2.27
CA TYR A 140 11.03 9.88 -3.03
C TYR A 140 10.92 11.35 -2.57
N GLY A 141 9.71 11.88 -2.46
CA GLY A 141 9.46 13.27 -2.04
C GLY A 141 9.91 13.55 -0.61
N LEU A 142 9.71 12.59 0.31
CA LEU A 142 10.24 12.66 1.67
C LEU A 142 11.77 12.63 1.68
N ALA A 143 12.39 11.66 1.00
CA ALA A 143 13.85 11.52 0.94
C ALA A 143 14.54 12.77 0.36
N LEU A 144 14.00 13.36 -0.72
CA LEU A 144 14.53 14.58 -1.34
C LEU A 144 14.62 15.78 -0.39
N ALA A 145 13.72 15.88 0.59
CA ALA A 145 13.78 16.93 1.61
C ALA A 145 14.97 16.74 2.57
N GLN A 146 15.35 15.50 2.86
CA GLN A 146 16.30 15.11 3.90
C GLN A 146 17.76 15.14 3.40
N PRO A 147 18.73 15.67 4.17
CA PRO A 147 20.13 15.76 3.75
C PRO A 147 20.95 14.47 3.95
N ASP A 148 20.39 13.49 4.67
CA ASP A 148 21.01 12.22 5.04
C ASP A 148 20.54 11.03 4.17
N CYS A 149 19.67 11.27 3.20
CA CYS A 149 19.11 10.24 2.31
C CYS A 149 19.30 10.64 0.83
N GLU A 150 19.82 9.73 0.02
CA GLU A 150 20.04 9.93 -1.42
C GLU A 150 19.32 8.82 -2.19
N VAL A 151 18.26 9.13 -2.94
CA VAL A 151 17.68 8.16 -3.89
C VAL A 151 18.55 8.16 -5.14
N VAL A 152 19.40 7.15 -5.29
CA VAL A 152 20.40 7.07 -6.37
C VAL A 152 19.78 6.58 -7.66
N ALA A 153 18.89 5.58 -7.55
CA ALA A 153 18.24 4.97 -8.68
C ALA A 153 16.78 4.62 -8.37
N VAL A 154 15.94 4.74 -9.39
CA VAL A 154 14.54 4.30 -9.40
C VAL A 154 14.38 3.37 -10.60
N SER A 155 13.83 2.17 -10.37
CA SER A 155 13.32 1.32 -11.44
C SER A 155 11.81 1.31 -11.44
N ASP A 156 11.20 1.54 -12.60
CA ASP A 156 9.76 1.39 -12.82
C ASP A 156 9.49 1.09 -14.31
N ILE A 157 8.41 0.38 -14.60
CA ILE A 157 8.01 0.02 -15.97
C ILE A 157 7.43 1.21 -16.77
N GLY A 158 7.08 2.31 -16.09
CA GLY A 158 6.55 3.52 -16.71
C GLY A 158 7.58 4.29 -17.54
N GLN A 159 7.13 4.97 -18.60
CA GLN A 159 8.01 5.83 -19.39
C GLN A 159 8.51 7.03 -18.55
N PRO A 160 9.80 7.41 -18.61
CA PRO A 160 10.39 8.47 -17.79
C PRO A 160 9.61 9.79 -17.73
N GLY A 161 9.01 10.24 -18.84
CA GLY A 161 8.18 11.45 -18.87
C GLY A 161 6.86 11.33 -18.11
N ILE A 162 6.26 10.13 -18.07
CA ILE A 162 5.03 9.85 -17.31
C ILE A 162 5.38 9.74 -15.82
N LEU A 163 6.46 9.04 -15.49
CA LEU A 163 6.98 8.95 -14.11
C LEU A 163 7.30 10.33 -13.52
N HIS A 164 7.99 11.18 -14.29
CA HIS A 164 8.27 12.57 -13.92
C HIS A 164 6.98 13.38 -13.74
N HIS A 165 6.02 13.26 -14.66
CA HIS A 165 4.74 13.96 -14.55
C HIS A 165 3.98 13.59 -13.28
N LEU A 166 3.87 12.29 -12.96
CA LEU A 166 3.20 11.81 -11.75
C LEU A 166 3.94 12.24 -10.48
N LEU A 167 5.26 12.15 -10.45
CA LEU A 167 6.09 12.63 -9.34
C LEU A 167 5.87 14.12 -9.08
N ALA A 168 5.87 14.95 -10.13
CA ALA A 168 5.59 16.38 -10.04
C ALA A 168 4.16 16.74 -9.57
N LYS A 169 3.28 15.77 -9.35
CA LYS A 169 1.97 15.95 -8.68
C LYS A 169 1.92 15.43 -7.24
N THR A 170 2.84 14.56 -6.83
CA THR A 170 2.91 13.96 -5.47
C THR A 170 3.95 14.65 -4.57
N LEU A 171 4.88 15.43 -5.13
CA LEU A 171 5.95 16.09 -4.37
C LEU A 171 5.45 17.07 -3.28
N PRO A 172 6.09 17.08 -2.08
CA PRO A 172 5.82 18.08 -1.04
C PRO A 172 6.04 19.52 -1.50
N LYS A 173 5.29 20.47 -0.90
CA LYS A 173 5.49 21.91 -1.09
C LYS A 173 6.94 22.30 -0.78
N GLY A 174 7.53 23.18 -1.60
CA GLY A 174 8.93 23.57 -1.47
C GLY A 174 9.93 22.55 -2.05
N THR A 175 9.45 21.51 -2.74
CA THR A 175 10.29 20.58 -3.51
C THR A 175 9.87 20.55 -4.98
N SER A 176 10.82 20.29 -5.87
CA SER A 176 10.60 20.20 -7.31
C SER A 176 11.57 19.19 -7.94
N VAL A 177 11.20 18.62 -9.09
CA VAL A 177 12.05 17.67 -9.83
C VAL A 177 12.00 18.00 -11.31
N ARG A 178 13.16 17.92 -11.99
CA ARG A 178 13.33 18.08 -13.44
C ARG A 178 13.79 16.77 -14.07
N LEU A 179 13.19 16.36 -15.19
CA LEU A 179 13.69 15.25 -16.00
C LEU A 179 14.77 15.74 -16.97
N VAL A 180 15.91 15.05 -16.99
CA VAL A 180 17.06 15.31 -17.88
C VAL A 180 17.55 13.99 -18.47
N GLY A 181 17.16 13.70 -19.71
CA GLY A 181 17.38 12.38 -20.30
C GLY A 181 16.65 11.30 -19.50
N ASN A 182 17.39 10.37 -18.91
CA ASN A 182 16.87 9.37 -17.96
C ASN A 182 17.21 9.69 -16.49
N TYR A 183 17.52 10.94 -16.13
CA TYR A 183 17.79 11.33 -14.74
C TYR A 183 16.73 12.29 -14.20
N LEU A 184 16.34 12.11 -12.94
CA LEU A 184 15.61 13.09 -12.15
C LEU A 184 16.60 13.95 -11.38
N GLU A 185 16.57 15.26 -11.60
CA GLU A 185 17.27 16.24 -10.77
C GLU A 185 16.28 16.84 -9.77
N GLY A 186 16.44 16.51 -8.49
CA GLY A 186 15.58 17.03 -7.43
C GLY A 186 16.14 18.31 -6.79
N LYS A 187 15.28 19.29 -6.53
CA LYS A 187 15.61 20.53 -5.81
C LYS A 187 14.64 20.76 -4.65
N VAL A 188 15.16 21.36 -3.58
CA VAL A 188 14.39 21.88 -2.44
C VAL A 188 14.63 23.39 -2.37
N ASP A 189 13.58 24.16 -2.10
CA ASP A 189 13.68 25.62 -1.99
C ASP A 189 14.62 26.02 -0.84
N GLY A 190 15.35 27.13 -1.04
CA GLY A 190 16.43 27.56 -0.15
C GLY A 190 17.75 26.78 -0.29
N LYS A 191 17.80 25.64 -0.99
CA LYS A 191 19.06 24.97 -1.36
C LYS A 191 19.51 25.47 -2.75
N ALA A 192 20.81 25.75 -2.90
CA ALA A 192 21.37 26.38 -4.10
C ALA A 192 21.31 25.42 -5.30
N ASP A 193 21.98 24.27 -5.15
CA ASP A 193 22.14 23.21 -6.14
C ASP A 193 21.00 22.17 -6.10
N PRO A 194 20.80 21.36 -7.16
CA PRO A 194 20.01 20.13 -7.05
C PRO A 194 20.59 19.20 -5.98
N VAL A 195 19.71 18.67 -5.14
CA VAL A 195 20.04 17.90 -3.92
C VAL A 195 20.35 16.44 -4.24
N ALA A 196 19.72 15.90 -5.29
CA ALA A 196 19.88 14.52 -5.73
C ALA A 196 19.79 14.43 -7.26
N GLN A 197 20.61 13.55 -7.84
CA GLN A 197 20.55 13.15 -9.24
C GLN A 197 20.21 11.66 -9.30
N THR A 198 18.92 11.34 -9.42
CA THR A 198 18.44 9.96 -9.43
C THR A 198 18.41 9.42 -10.86
N ARG A 199 19.00 8.25 -11.09
CA ARG A 199 18.88 7.53 -12.37
C ARG A 199 17.53 6.83 -12.47
N LEU A 200 16.77 7.11 -13.52
CA LEU A 200 15.63 6.28 -13.93
C LEU A 200 16.13 5.08 -14.75
N MET A 201 15.57 3.93 -14.45
CA MET A 201 15.77 2.66 -15.15
C MET A 201 14.41 2.02 -15.42
N ALA A 202 14.33 1.22 -16.49
CA ALA A 202 13.15 0.44 -16.83
C ALA A 202 13.56 -1.04 -16.79
N ALA A 203 13.26 -1.68 -15.68
CA ALA A 203 13.45 -3.11 -15.44
C ALA A 203 12.20 -3.64 -14.73
N GLU A 204 11.71 -4.80 -15.17
CA GLU A 204 10.48 -5.41 -14.65
C GLU A 204 10.71 -6.20 -13.35
N ARG A 205 11.97 -6.54 -13.05
CA ARG A 205 12.31 -7.51 -12.00
C ARG A 205 13.58 -7.16 -11.20
N PRO A 206 13.73 -7.69 -9.96
CA PRO A 206 14.91 -7.49 -9.12
C PRO A 206 16.24 -7.94 -9.75
N GLU A 207 16.25 -9.05 -10.50
CA GLU A 207 17.47 -9.62 -11.09
C GLU A 207 18.07 -8.77 -12.24
N GLU A 208 17.32 -7.79 -12.76
CA GLU A 208 17.71 -6.98 -13.92
C GLU A 208 18.52 -5.71 -13.54
N ILE A 209 18.68 -5.40 -12.24
CA ILE A 209 19.18 -4.10 -11.76
C ILE A 209 20.47 -4.27 -10.93
N PRO A 210 21.65 -3.84 -11.43
CA PRO A 210 22.92 -3.93 -10.71
C PRO A 210 23.03 -2.80 -9.67
N TRP A 211 22.67 -3.09 -8.42
CA TRP A 211 22.68 -2.11 -7.32
C TRP A 211 24.10 -1.76 -6.86
N ASP A 212 25.04 -2.71 -6.97
CA ASP A 212 26.47 -2.53 -6.76
C ASP A 212 27.10 -1.46 -7.67
N LEU A 213 26.84 -1.52 -8.98
CA LEU A 213 27.36 -0.58 -9.98
C LEU A 213 26.76 0.83 -9.84
N LEU A 214 25.65 0.96 -9.12
CA LEU A 214 25.01 2.23 -8.76
C LEU A 214 25.49 2.72 -7.37
N GLY A 215 26.16 1.87 -6.59
CA GLY A 215 26.57 2.13 -5.22
C GLY A 215 25.40 2.28 -4.25
N VAL A 216 24.31 1.54 -4.46
CA VAL A 216 23.15 1.51 -3.58
C VAL A 216 23.44 0.61 -2.37
N ASN A 217 23.22 1.12 -1.17
CA ASN A 217 23.41 0.35 0.07
C ASN A 217 22.14 -0.42 0.45
N LEU A 218 20.97 0.20 0.29
CA LEU A 218 19.68 -0.32 0.70
C LEU A 218 18.66 -0.16 -0.43
N VAL A 219 17.95 -1.23 -0.77
CA VAL A 219 16.82 -1.17 -1.70
C VAL A 219 15.52 -1.09 -0.91
N ILE A 220 14.58 -0.29 -1.39
CA ILE A 220 13.17 -0.34 -0.99
C ILE A 220 12.38 -0.91 -2.17
N ASP A 221 11.68 -2.02 -1.98
CA ASP A 221 10.63 -2.44 -2.92
C ASP A 221 9.30 -1.83 -2.51
N ALA A 222 8.77 -0.99 -3.40
CA ALA A 222 7.46 -0.35 -3.33
C ALA A 222 6.58 -0.72 -4.55
N THR A 223 6.86 -1.86 -5.20
CA THR A 223 6.03 -2.42 -6.28
C THR A 223 4.77 -3.09 -5.75
N GLY A 224 4.88 -3.74 -4.59
CA GLY A 224 3.85 -4.65 -4.06
C GLY A 224 3.68 -5.95 -4.87
N ARG A 225 4.54 -6.19 -5.88
CA ARG A 225 4.55 -7.38 -6.73
C ARG A 225 5.33 -8.53 -6.09
N PHE A 226 6.51 -8.23 -5.57
CA PHE A 226 7.44 -9.17 -4.96
C PHE A 226 7.25 -9.12 -3.44
N ARG A 227 6.93 -10.24 -2.80
CA ARG A 227 6.55 -10.25 -1.36
C ARG A 227 7.19 -11.36 -0.54
N SER A 228 7.67 -12.42 -1.16
CA SER A 228 8.43 -13.49 -0.50
C SER A 228 9.93 -13.18 -0.43
N ALA A 229 10.63 -13.83 0.50
CA ALA A 229 12.09 -13.73 0.57
C ALA A 229 12.79 -14.22 -0.71
N GLU A 230 12.23 -15.23 -1.39
CA GLU A 230 12.77 -15.79 -2.65
C GLU A 230 12.68 -14.78 -3.81
N GLU A 231 11.59 -14.03 -3.92
CA GLU A 231 11.43 -12.98 -4.94
C GLU A 231 12.28 -11.73 -4.66
N LEU A 232 12.55 -11.43 -3.39
CA LEU A 232 13.33 -10.25 -2.98
C LEU A 232 14.84 -10.52 -2.95
N ALA A 233 15.27 -11.78 -2.88
CA ALA A 233 16.67 -12.20 -2.88
C ALA A 233 17.53 -11.63 -4.03
N PRO A 234 17.06 -11.52 -5.30
CA PRO A 234 17.93 -11.07 -6.38
C PRO A 234 18.38 -9.59 -6.26
N HIS A 235 17.70 -8.76 -5.46
CA HIS A 235 18.23 -7.44 -5.08
C HIS A 235 19.53 -7.55 -4.26
N LEU A 236 19.59 -8.54 -3.36
CA LEU A 236 20.76 -8.83 -2.52
C LEU A 236 21.90 -9.44 -3.34
N ASP A 237 21.57 -10.31 -4.30
CA ASP A 237 22.55 -10.95 -5.18
C ASP A 237 23.15 -9.93 -6.17
N ASN A 238 22.35 -8.96 -6.64
CA ASN A 238 22.80 -7.77 -7.37
C ASN A 238 23.42 -6.68 -6.46
N GLY A 239 23.84 -7.03 -5.24
CA GLY A 239 24.74 -6.25 -4.41
C GLY A 239 24.13 -5.25 -3.43
N ALA A 240 22.80 -5.21 -3.26
CA ALA A 240 22.20 -4.48 -2.15
C ALA A 240 22.58 -5.15 -0.82
N ARG A 241 22.94 -4.37 0.22
CA ARG A 241 23.23 -4.93 1.56
C ARG A 241 21.95 -5.44 2.22
N ARG A 242 20.86 -4.68 2.08
CA ARG A 242 19.52 -4.93 2.66
C ARG A 242 18.41 -4.53 1.70
N VAL A 243 17.28 -5.24 1.78
CA VAL A 243 16.01 -4.94 1.12
C VAL A 243 14.95 -4.61 2.18
N LEU A 244 14.23 -3.51 1.99
CA LEU A 244 13.01 -3.18 2.71
C LEU A 244 11.79 -3.36 1.82
N LEU A 245 10.88 -4.25 2.21
CA LEU A 245 9.57 -4.38 1.58
C LEU A 245 8.61 -3.32 2.14
N SER A 246 7.98 -2.51 1.27
CA SER A 246 7.03 -1.45 1.67
C SER A 246 5.67 -1.96 2.14
N GLY A 247 5.48 -3.28 2.20
CA GLY A 247 4.22 -3.95 2.50
C GLY A 247 4.43 -5.21 3.34
N LEU A 248 3.34 -5.93 3.64
CA LEU A 248 3.39 -7.19 4.36
C LEU A 248 3.90 -8.33 3.45
N PRO A 249 4.79 -9.21 3.94
CA PRO A 249 5.41 -10.24 3.12
C PRO A 249 4.50 -11.47 2.95
N GLU A 250 4.88 -12.31 1.99
CA GLU A 250 4.34 -13.67 1.80
C GLU A 250 5.34 -14.68 2.35
N GLY A 251 4.98 -15.34 3.45
CA GLY A 251 5.87 -16.24 4.17
C GLY A 251 6.86 -15.53 5.09
N ASP A 252 7.96 -16.19 5.41
CA ASP A 252 8.97 -15.71 6.35
C ASP A 252 9.99 -14.75 5.69
N VAL A 253 10.37 -13.73 6.44
CA VAL A 253 11.47 -12.79 6.18
C VAL A 253 12.23 -12.57 7.50
N ASP A 254 13.41 -11.96 7.49
CA ASP A 254 14.25 -11.84 8.70
C ASP A 254 13.53 -11.07 9.83
N ARG A 255 12.75 -10.04 9.47
CA ARG A 255 11.93 -9.28 10.43
C ARG A 255 10.75 -8.57 9.77
N VAL A 256 9.70 -8.34 10.56
CA VAL A 256 8.72 -7.28 10.31
C VAL A 256 8.87 -6.25 11.42
N VAL A 257 9.19 -5.01 11.05
CA VAL A 257 9.50 -3.93 12.01
C VAL A 257 8.47 -2.82 11.91
N LEU A 258 7.82 -2.57 13.03
CA LEU A 258 6.84 -1.51 13.22
C LEU A 258 7.45 -0.45 14.14
N GLY A 259 7.72 0.73 13.59
CA GLY A 259 8.39 1.81 14.31
C GLY A 259 7.61 2.26 15.56
N GLY A 260 8.30 2.39 16.70
CA GLY A 260 7.71 2.70 18.00
C GLY A 260 7.05 1.51 18.70
N VAL A 261 7.11 0.31 18.12
CA VAL A 261 6.55 -0.93 18.67
C VAL A 261 7.65 -1.95 18.92
N ASN A 262 8.38 -2.37 17.87
CA ASN A 262 9.46 -3.35 17.95
C ASN A 262 10.72 -2.95 17.16
N ASP A 263 10.91 -1.66 16.87
CA ASP A 263 12.14 -1.14 16.24
C ASP A 263 13.40 -1.36 17.08
N GLY A 264 13.27 -1.54 18.39
CA GLY A 264 14.36 -2.00 19.26
C GLY A 264 14.81 -3.46 19.05
N GLU A 265 14.11 -4.25 18.24
CA GLU A 265 14.47 -5.65 17.91
C GLU A 265 15.30 -5.77 16.63
N ALA A 266 15.45 -4.70 15.83
CA ALA A 266 16.20 -4.72 14.58
C ALA A 266 17.69 -5.05 14.79
N GLN A 267 18.25 -5.94 13.96
CA GLN A 267 19.64 -6.40 14.06
C GLN A 267 20.44 -6.05 12.80
N SER A 268 21.77 -5.89 12.93
CA SER A 268 22.66 -5.60 11.80
C SER A 268 22.70 -6.72 10.75
N GLU A 269 22.30 -7.94 11.12
CA GLU A 269 22.30 -9.13 10.28
C GLU A 269 21.00 -9.33 9.50
N ASP A 270 19.92 -8.60 9.82
CA ASP A 270 18.66 -8.65 9.05
C ASP A 270 18.94 -8.17 7.61
N ARG A 271 18.55 -8.92 6.57
CA ARG A 271 18.78 -8.58 5.14
C ARG A 271 17.51 -8.34 4.34
N ILE A 272 16.42 -9.05 4.64
CA ILE A 272 15.09 -8.83 4.03
C ILE A 272 14.12 -8.51 5.15
N VAL A 273 13.59 -7.28 5.15
CA VAL A 273 12.76 -6.76 6.24
C VAL A 273 11.50 -6.10 5.70
N SER A 274 10.34 -6.37 6.31
CA SER A 274 9.11 -5.64 6.01
C SER A 274 8.92 -4.46 6.95
N ALA A 275 8.48 -3.32 6.39
CA ALA A 275 8.05 -2.15 7.15
C ALA A 275 6.57 -2.22 7.61
N GLY A 276 5.92 -3.38 7.47
CA GLY A 276 4.50 -3.55 7.79
C GLY A 276 3.56 -2.98 6.72
N SER A 277 2.47 -2.37 7.17
CA SER A 277 1.55 -1.57 6.35
C SER A 277 0.98 -0.43 7.21
N ALA A 278 0.41 0.61 6.59
CA ALA A 278 -0.23 1.72 7.32
C ALA A 278 -1.21 1.21 8.39
N SER A 279 -2.10 0.29 8.02
CA SER A 279 -3.07 -0.34 8.93
C SER A 279 -2.39 -1.17 10.03
N THR A 280 -1.29 -1.87 9.73
CA THR A 280 -0.53 -2.68 10.70
C THR A 280 0.14 -1.81 11.75
N THR A 281 0.83 -0.75 11.32
CA THR A 281 1.56 0.17 12.20
C THR A 281 0.61 0.98 13.07
N ALA A 282 -0.50 1.49 12.50
CA ALA A 282 -1.55 2.17 13.25
C ALA A 282 -2.18 1.25 14.32
N LEU A 283 -2.55 0.02 13.95
CA LEU A 283 -3.10 -0.99 14.86
C LEU A 283 -2.12 -1.33 16.00
N ALA A 284 -0.84 -1.55 15.68
CA ALA A 284 0.18 -1.91 16.65
C ALA A 284 0.48 -0.79 17.65
N LEU A 285 0.58 0.46 17.18
CA LEU A 285 0.77 1.63 18.04
C LEU A 285 -0.45 1.83 18.96
N ALA A 286 -1.66 1.75 18.41
CA ALA A 286 -2.89 1.90 19.19
C ALA A 286 -3.03 0.81 20.27
N LEU A 287 -2.78 -0.45 19.93
CA LEU A 287 -2.77 -1.55 20.89
C LEU A 287 -1.65 -1.41 21.92
N LYS A 288 -0.44 -0.99 21.52
CA LYS A 288 0.68 -0.81 22.44
C LYS A 288 0.36 0.19 23.55
N VAL A 289 -0.26 1.34 23.24
CA VAL A 289 -0.68 2.32 24.25
C VAL A 289 -1.68 1.73 25.25
N LEU A 290 -2.65 0.94 24.78
CA LEU A 290 -3.69 0.34 25.62
C LEU A 290 -3.18 -0.84 26.47
N VAL A 291 -2.19 -1.59 25.95
CA VAL A 291 -1.65 -2.81 26.57
C VAL A 291 -0.46 -2.52 27.50
N ASP A 292 0.34 -1.49 27.22
CA ASP A 292 1.38 -0.98 28.14
C ASP A 292 0.75 -0.48 29.46
N GLU A 293 -0.49 0.04 29.43
CA GLU A 293 -1.29 0.39 30.61
C GLU A 293 -1.86 -0.85 31.33
N ARG A 294 -2.60 -1.73 30.62
CA ARG A 294 -3.19 -2.93 31.25
C ARG A 294 -3.47 -4.06 30.25
N PRO A 295 -3.38 -5.34 30.66
CA PRO A 295 -3.66 -6.47 29.78
C PRO A 295 -5.11 -6.51 29.25
N ILE A 296 -5.25 -6.59 27.92
CA ILE A 296 -6.52 -6.90 27.24
C ILE A 296 -6.80 -8.41 27.21
N VAL A 297 -8.08 -8.77 27.10
CA VAL A 297 -8.53 -10.15 26.86
C VAL A 297 -8.55 -10.45 25.36
N HIS A 298 -9.25 -9.61 24.59
CA HIS A 298 -9.36 -9.68 23.14
C HIS A 298 -9.42 -8.27 22.54
N ALA A 299 -9.11 -8.16 21.26
CA ALA A 299 -9.44 -6.99 20.45
C ALA A 299 -10.01 -7.40 19.09
N SER A 300 -10.89 -6.56 18.56
CA SER A 300 -11.35 -6.63 17.20
C SER A 300 -11.13 -5.29 16.51
N MET A 301 -10.61 -5.31 15.30
CA MET A 301 -10.38 -4.11 14.51
C MET A 301 -11.12 -4.15 13.16
N THR A 302 -11.51 -2.98 12.69
CA THR A 302 -11.97 -2.80 11.30
C THR A 302 -11.26 -1.58 10.74
N THR A 303 -10.52 -1.76 9.64
CA THR A 303 -10.01 -0.61 8.88
C THR A 303 -11.04 -0.23 7.82
N VAL A 304 -11.62 0.96 7.96
CA VAL A 304 -12.42 1.60 6.91
C VAL A 304 -11.42 2.31 6.00
N HIS A 305 -11.04 1.62 4.93
CA HIS A 305 -9.83 1.89 4.18
C HIS A 305 -10.15 2.58 2.85
N ALA A 306 -9.29 3.49 2.42
CA ALA A 306 -9.35 4.02 1.05
C ALA A 306 -9.28 2.87 0.01
N TYR A 307 -9.85 3.05 -1.18
CA TYR A 307 -9.63 2.10 -2.27
C TYR A 307 -8.20 2.24 -2.79
N THR A 308 -7.57 1.11 -3.12
CA THR A 308 -6.17 1.02 -3.53
C THR A 308 -6.03 0.58 -4.99
N GLY A 309 -4.83 0.70 -5.57
CA GLY A 309 -4.60 0.41 -7.01
C GLY A 309 -4.75 -1.05 -7.43
N ASP A 310 -4.88 -1.95 -6.45
CA ASP A 310 -5.25 -3.37 -6.59
C ASP A 310 -6.78 -3.60 -6.64
N MET A 311 -7.58 -2.53 -6.55
CA MET A 311 -9.03 -2.52 -6.76
C MET A 311 -9.36 -1.94 -8.12
N SER A 312 -10.43 -2.42 -8.76
CA SER A 312 -10.79 -1.93 -10.07
C SER A 312 -11.57 -0.61 -10.06
N LEU A 313 -11.45 0.14 -11.14
CA LEU A 313 -12.28 1.31 -11.44
C LEU A 313 -13.67 0.91 -11.99
N GLN A 314 -13.78 -0.23 -12.69
CA GLN A 314 -15.03 -0.77 -13.25
C GLN A 314 -15.08 -2.29 -13.01
N ASP A 315 -16.28 -2.86 -12.98
CA ASP A 315 -16.45 -4.29 -12.72
C ASP A 315 -15.79 -5.14 -13.84
N HIS A 316 -14.83 -6.00 -13.47
CA HIS A 316 -14.13 -6.92 -14.38
C HIS A 316 -13.73 -8.20 -13.62
N ALA A 317 -13.38 -9.28 -14.33
CA ALA A 317 -12.95 -10.52 -13.68
C ALA A 317 -11.54 -10.39 -13.10
N ALA A 318 -11.45 -10.24 -11.77
CA ALA A 318 -10.21 -10.18 -11.00
C ALA A 318 -9.97 -11.51 -10.23
N SER A 319 -9.07 -11.50 -9.24
CA SER A 319 -8.72 -12.65 -8.39
C SER A 319 -9.90 -13.30 -7.66
N ASP A 320 -10.91 -12.51 -7.28
CA ASP A 320 -12.07 -12.96 -6.52
C ASP A 320 -13.30 -12.07 -6.80
N TYR A 321 -14.47 -12.56 -6.37
CA TYR A 321 -15.78 -11.91 -6.59
C TYR A 321 -15.92 -10.49 -6.02
N ARG A 322 -15.13 -10.12 -5.01
CA ARG A 322 -15.20 -8.80 -4.35
C ARG A 322 -14.23 -7.82 -4.99
N ARG A 323 -12.98 -8.22 -5.24
CA ARG A 323 -12.00 -7.41 -6.01
C ARG A 323 -12.40 -7.21 -7.47
N SER A 324 -13.27 -8.08 -8.00
CA SER A 324 -13.92 -7.93 -9.31
C SER A 324 -14.92 -6.75 -9.41
N ARG A 325 -15.17 -6.01 -8.31
CA ARG A 325 -16.12 -4.89 -8.26
C ARG A 325 -15.39 -3.54 -8.23
N SER A 326 -16.02 -2.50 -8.76
CA SER A 326 -15.53 -1.11 -8.76
C SER A 326 -15.34 -0.57 -7.33
N GLY A 327 -14.10 -0.34 -6.89
CA GLY A 327 -13.77 0.22 -5.58
C GLY A 327 -14.31 1.64 -5.38
N ALA A 328 -14.30 2.44 -6.45
CA ALA A 328 -14.87 3.79 -6.48
C ALA A 328 -16.42 3.84 -6.46
N ARG A 329 -17.10 2.70 -6.23
CA ARG A 329 -18.58 2.60 -6.20
C ARG A 329 -19.16 1.69 -5.11
N ASN A 330 -18.34 0.90 -4.42
CA ASN A 330 -18.80 -0.11 -3.47
C ASN A 330 -18.09 0.04 -2.13
N ILE A 331 -18.74 -0.38 -1.04
CA ILE A 331 -18.04 -0.80 0.17
C ILE A 331 -17.66 -2.27 -0.07
N ILE A 332 -16.36 -2.58 -0.10
CA ILE A 332 -15.82 -3.89 -0.44
C ILE A 332 -15.20 -4.51 0.82
N PRO A 333 -15.86 -5.51 1.45
CA PRO A 333 -15.30 -6.20 2.61
C PRO A 333 -14.14 -7.12 2.19
N ASN A 334 -12.99 -6.98 2.82
CA ASN A 334 -11.72 -7.59 2.39
C ASN A 334 -10.95 -8.15 3.59
N GLU A 335 -10.20 -9.24 3.40
CA GLU A 335 -9.36 -9.80 4.45
C GLU A 335 -8.10 -8.96 4.64
N THR A 336 -7.57 -8.92 5.87
CA THR A 336 -6.35 -8.18 6.20
C THR A 336 -5.41 -9.03 7.03
N LEU A 337 -4.13 -9.04 6.66
CA LEU A 337 -3.06 -9.73 7.38
C LEU A 337 -2.53 -8.90 8.56
N ALA A 338 -3.02 -7.66 8.75
CA ALA A 338 -2.54 -6.77 9.80
C ALA A 338 -2.63 -7.37 11.22
N PRO A 339 -3.75 -7.99 11.67
CA PRO A 339 -3.83 -8.64 12.98
C PRO A 339 -2.70 -9.65 13.21
N ASN A 340 -2.49 -10.59 12.28
CA ASN A 340 -1.49 -11.64 12.40
C ASN A 340 -0.08 -11.07 12.60
N TRP A 341 0.30 -10.07 11.80
CA TRP A 341 1.62 -9.45 11.90
C TRP A 341 1.79 -8.55 13.14
N VAL A 342 0.71 -7.99 13.69
CA VAL A 342 0.76 -7.34 15.01
C VAL A 342 0.92 -8.36 16.14
N GLU A 343 0.37 -9.57 16.04
CA GLU A 343 0.64 -10.64 17.02
C GLU A 343 2.09 -11.18 16.95
N CYS A 344 2.77 -11.02 15.83
CA CYS A 344 4.21 -11.23 15.71
C CYS A 344 4.99 -10.09 16.42
N ALA A 345 4.76 -8.85 16.01
CA ALA A 345 5.50 -7.66 16.46
C ALA A 345 5.15 -7.16 17.89
N LEU A 346 4.00 -7.56 18.44
CA LEU A 346 3.57 -7.23 19.80
C LEU A 346 3.10 -8.51 20.53
N PRO A 347 4.03 -9.34 21.06
CA PRO A 347 3.69 -10.66 21.63
C PRO A 347 2.64 -10.64 22.75
N ALA A 348 2.46 -9.51 23.44
CA ALA A 348 1.46 -9.32 24.49
C ALA A 348 0.00 -9.49 24.01
N VAL A 349 -0.26 -9.32 22.72
CA VAL A 349 -1.61 -9.49 22.11
C VAL A 349 -1.77 -10.78 21.30
N ARG A 350 -0.80 -11.70 21.37
CA ARG A 350 -0.84 -12.98 20.63
C ARG A 350 -2.01 -13.88 21.06
N GLY A 351 -2.72 -14.43 20.08
CA GLY A 351 -3.96 -15.19 20.24
C GLY A 351 -5.17 -14.34 20.66
N ARG A 352 -5.16 -13.02 20.43
CA ARG A 352 -6.18 -12.08 20.95
C ARG A 352 -6.78 -11.14 19.92
N LEU A 353 -6.19 -11.04 18.73
CA LEU A 353 -6.65 -10.13 17.69
C LEU A 353 -7.57 -10.82 16.68
N SER A 354 -8.56 -10.08 16.22
CA SER A 354 -9.35 -10.36 15.02
C SER A 354 -9.50 -9.06 14.23
N GLY A 355 -9.69 -9.14 12.92
CA GLY A 355 -9.97 -7.93 12.16
C GLY A 355 -10.32 -8.14 10.70
N PHE A 356 -10.83 -7.08 10.09
CA PHE A 356 -11.28 -7.05 8.71
C PHE A 356 -11.02 -5.67 8.08
N ALA A 357 -11.01 -5.60 6.75
CA ALA A 357 -11.00 -4.35 6.01
C ALA A 357 -12.35 -4.10 5.34
N LEU A 358 -12.78 -2.84 5.31
CA LEU A 358 -13.88 -2.34 4.51
C LEU A 358 -13.30 -1.26 3.60
N ASN A 359 -12.89 -1.64 2.38
CA ASN A 359 -12.46 -0.64 1.39
C ASN A 359 -13.68 0.17 0.95
N VAL A 360 -13.59 1.50 0.94
CA VAL A 360 -14.69 2.42 0.62
C VAL A 360 -14.38 3.33 -0.57
N PRO A 361 -15.37 4.01 -1.18
CA PRO A 361 -15.17 4.96 -2.29
C PRO A 361 -14.44 6.28 -1.94
N VAL A 362 -13.45 6.23 -1.04
CA VAL A 362 -12.56 7.33 -0.66
C VAL A 362 -11.17 7.04 -1.23
N GLY A 363 -10.52 8.02 -1.85
CA GLY A 363 -9.26 7.81 -2.57
C GLY A 363 -8.01 7.75 -1.69
N GLU A 364 -7.94 8.56 -0.64
CA GLU A 364 -6.84 8.62 0.33
C GLU A 364 -7.41 8.95 1.73
N GLY A 365 -6.66 8.63 2.80
CA GLY A 365 -7.14 8.74 4.19
C GLY A 365 -7.98 7.52 4.61
N SER A 366 -7.58 6.84 5.68
CA SER A 366 -8.21 5.62 6.19
C SER A 366 -8.42 5.70 7.71
N LEU A 367 -9.39 4.94 8.22
CA LEU A 367 -9.77 4.94 9.63
C LEU A 367 -9.58 3.55 10.24
N LEU A 368 -8.80 3.47 11.31
CA LEU A 368 -8.78 2.35 12.24
C LEU A 368 -9.94 2.51 13.23
N ASP A 369 -10.90 1.59 13.20
CA ASP A 369 -11.78 1.30 14.33
C ASP A 369 -11.16 0.15 15.13
N LEU A 370 -10.75 0.41 16.38
CA LEU A 370 -10.20 -0.59 17.29
C LEU A 370 -11.10 -0.73 18.52
N THR A 371 -11.67 -1.92 18.74
CA THR A 371 -12.42 -2.24 19.96
C THR A 371 -11.67 -3.26 20.81
N VAL A 372 -11.26 -2.88 22.02
CA VAL A 372 -10.58 -3.74 23.00
C VAL A 372 -11.51 -4.16 24.13
N ALA A 373 -11.32 -5.37 24.66
CA ALA A 373 -12.05 -5.93 25.79
C ALA A 373 -11.13 -6.20 26.98
N TYR A 374 -11.51 -5.73 28.17
CA TYR A 374 -10.76 -5.93 29.41
C TYR A 374 -11.40 -6.99 30.32
N ARG A 375 -10.58 -7.62 31.18
CA ARG A 375 -11.03 -8.56 32.23
C ARG A 375 -11.60 -7.80 33.42
N GLU A 376 -10.81 -6.85 33.90
CA GLU A 376 -11.21 -5.86 34.90
C GLU A 376 -12.07 -4.77 34.25
N PRO A 377 -12.70 -3.88 35.04
CA PRO A 377 -13.44 -2.75 34.49
C PRO A 377 -12.59 -1.94 33.51
N ALA A 378 -13.19 -1.60 32.37
CA ALA A 378 -12.56 -0.76 31.35
C ALA A 378 -12.19 0.61 31.96
N PRO A 379 -11.02 1.18 31.63
CA PRO A 379 -10.66 2.55 32.02
C PRO A 379 -11.70 3.54 31.46
N GLU A 380 -11.93 4.64 32.17
CA GLU A 380 -12.83 5.70 31.71
C GLU A 380 -12.24 6.45 30.51
N ARG A 381 -13.10 7.08 29.69
CA ARG A 381 -12.72 7.74 28.43
C ARG A 381 -11.53 8.70 28.61
N ASP A 382 -11.57 9.54 29.64
CA ASP A 382 -10.56 10.57 29.86
C ASP A 382 -9.19 9.98 30.24
N VAL A 383 -9.17 8.79 30.86
CA VAL A 383 -7.93 8.02 31.12
C VAL A 383 -7.37 7.49 29.80
N VAL A 384 -8.21 6.91 28.94
CA VAL A 384 -7.81 6.40 27.62
C VAL A 384 -7.25 7.53 26.75
N ASN A 385 -7.95 8.66 26.66
CA ASN A 385 -7.50 9.86 25.97
C ASN A 385 -6.19 10.40 26.58
N GLY A 386 -6.06 10.39 27.91
CA GLY A 386 -4.83 10.76 28.62
C GLY A 386 -3.61 9.90 28.24
N LEU A 387 -3.79 8.58 28.06
CA LEU A 387 -2.74 7.66 27.61
C LEU A 387 -2.29 7.98 26.17
N PHE A 388 -3.22 8.22 25.25
CA PHE A 388 -2.86 8.61 23.88
C PHE A 388 -2.18 9.98 23.82
N ALA A 389 -2.65 10.97 24.58
CA ALA A 389 -1.99 12.27 24.67
C ALA A 389 -0.58 12.16 25.29
N ALA A 390 -0.35 11.24 26.22
CA ALA A 390 0.98 10.95 26.76
C ALA A 390 1.88 10.23 25.74
N ALA A 391 1.34 9.28 24.98
CA ALA A 391 2.05 8.59 23.90
C ALA A 391 2.45 9.54 22.77
N ALA A 392 1.58 10.47 22.39
CA ALA A 392 1.85 11.51 21.39
C ALA A 392 3.01 12.42 21.81
N ARG A 393 3.05 12.83 23.08
CA ARG A 393 4.19 13.59 23.64
C ARG A 393 5.49 12.78 23.71
N ARG A 394 5.44 11.45 23.67
CA ARG A 394 6.61 10.55 23.74
C ARG A 394 7.24 10.28 22.36
N ASP A 395 6.46 10.08 21.30
CA ASP A 395 6.97 9.99 19.92
C ASP A 395 6.05 10.72 18.93
N PRO A 396 6.06 12.07 18.91
CA PRO A 396 5.17 12.90 18.09
C PRO A 396 5.44 12.79 16.58
N ARG A 397 6.39 11.95 16.16
CA ARG A 397 6.66 11.62 14.75
C ARG A 397 5.82 10.46 14.25
N ARG A 398 5.16 9.71 15.14
CA ARG A 398 4.44 8.47 14.82
C ARG A 398 3.02 8.43 15.36
N LEU A 399 2.76 9.09 16.49
CA LEU A 399 1.42 9.19 17.07
C LEU A 399 1.07 10.65 17.35
N ALA A 400 -0.03 11.10 16.76
CA ALA A 400 -0.68 12.37 17.07
C ALA A 400 -2.05 12.11 17.73
N VAL A 401 -2.63 13.14 18.35
CA VAL A 401 -4.00 13.15 18.88
C VAL A 401 -4.72 14.39 18.36
N THR A 402 -6.04 14.30 18.16
CA THR A 402 -6.88 15.49 17.93
C THR A 402 -8.20 15.40 18.69
N ASP A 403 -8.60 16.53 19.27
CA ASP A 403 -9.93 16.77 19.83
C ASP A 403 -10.86 17.46 18.81
N ASP A 404 -10.37 17.86 17.63
CA ASP A 404 -11.18 18.43 16.55
C ASP A 404 -12.02 17.34 15.83
N PRO A 405 -13.25 17.64 15.38
CA PRO A 405 -14.14 16.69 14.71
C PRO A 405 -13.75 16.51 13.22
N VAL A 406 -12.57 15.93 12.98
CA VAL A 406 -11.97 15.73 11.65
C VAL A 406 -12.62 14.60 10.84
N VAL A 407 -12.46 14.64 9.52
CA VAL A 407 -12.83 13.56 8.59
C VAL A 407 -11.65 13.16 7.68
N SER A 408 -11.84 12.14 6.83
CA SER A 408 -10.77 11.52 6.02
C SER A 408 -10.03 12.48 5.06
N SER A 409 -10.61 13.61 4.69
CA SER A 409 -9.94 14.65 3.89
C SER A 409 -8.91 15.46 4.66
N ASP A 410 -9.06 15.55 5.98
CA ASP A 410 -8.38 16.54 6.80
C ASP A 410 -7.04 16.01 7.33
N VAL A 411 -6.85 14.68 7.22
CA VAL A 411 -5.66 13.93 7.61
C VAL A 411 -4.68 13.72 6.44
N LEU A 412 -5.00 14.26 5.25
CA LEU A 412 -4.18 14.14 4.06
C LEU A 412 -2.96 15.06 4.14
N GLY A 413 -1.77 14.48 3.96
CA GLY A 413 -0.49 15.14 4.25
C GLY A 413 0.03 14.87 5.66
N SER A 414 -0.63 14.00 6.44
CA SER A 414 -0.12 13.54 7.74
C SER A 414 1.13 12.67 7.56
N THR A 415 2.18 12.93 8.34
CA THR A 415 3.43 12.16 8.34
C THR A 415 3.51 11.12 9.45
N GLU A 416 2.51 11.14 10.33
CA GLU A 416 2.40 10.33 11.53
C GLU A 416 1.70 9.00 11.18
N SER A 417 2.17 7.90 11.77
CA SER A 417 1.64 6.56 11.52
C SER A 417 0.19 6.39 11.99
N ILE A 418 -0.27 7.18 12.96
CA ILE A 418 -1.66 7.28 13.41
C ILE A 418 -1.96 8.64 14.06
N LEU A 419 -3.11 9.24 13.71
CA LEU A 419 -3.73 10.38 14.38
C LEU A 419 -4.96 9.88 15.14
N VAL A 420 -4.88 9.80 16.47
CA VAL A 420 -5.97 9.27 17.31
C VAL A 420 -7.06 10.33 17.49
N ASP A 421 -8.31 9.92 17.25
CA ASP A 421 -9.50 10.74 17.38
C ASP A 421 -10.05 10.63 18.81
N MET A 422 -9.90 11.73 19.56
CA MET A 422 -10.23 11.80 20.97
C MET A 422 -11.74 11.96 21.20
N GLN A 423 -12.52 12.32 20.17
CA GLN A 423 -13.98 12.27 20.16
C GLN A 423 -14.49 10.84 19.91
N GLY A 424 -13.79 10.08 19.07
CA GLY A 424 -14.08 8.68 18.73
C GLY A 424 -13.80 7.65 19.83
N THR A 425 -13.12 8.01 20.92
CA THR A 425 -12.95 7.13 22.09
C THR A 425 -14.28 6.92 22.82
N LEU A 426 -14.82 5.70 22.76
CA LEU A 426 -16.09 5.32 23.41
C LEU A 426 -15.88 4.17 24.39
N ARG A 427 -16.41 4.31 25.61
CA ARG A 427 -16.52 3.19 26.56
C ARG A 427 -17.90 2.55 26.45
N SER A 428 -17.95 1.23 26.29
CA SER A 428 -19.19 0.48 26.09
C SER A 428 -19.36 -0.62 27.13
N GLY A 429 -20.48 -0.55 27.86
CA GLY A 429 -20.68 -1.32 29.10
C GLY A 429 -19.55 -1.08 30.11
N GLY A 430 -19.30 -2.08 30.96
CA GLY A 430 -18.23 -2.00 31.96
C GLY A 430 -16.85 -2.49 31.51
N ARG A 431 -16.69 -3.00 30.28
CA ARG A 431 -15.48 -3.78 29.88
C ARG A 431 -14.94 -3.53 28.47
N LEU A 432 -15.65 -2.80 27.60
CA LEU A 432 -15.18 -2.50 26.24
C LEU A 432 -14.75 -1.04 26.12
N VAL A 433 -13.68 -0.82 25.36
CA VAL A 433 -13.29 0.51 24.86
C VAL A 433 -13.13 0.42 23.36
N LYS A 434 -13.77 1.33 22.62
CA LYS A 434 -13.47 1.63 21.23
C LYS A 434 -12.56 2.85 21.17
N VAL A 435 -11.57 2.82 20.29
CA VAL A 435 -10.72 3.95 19.91
C VAL A 435 -10.81 4.08 18.40
N LEU A 436 -10.91 5.31 17.91
CA LEU A 436 -10.79 5.64 16.49
C LEU A 436 -9.44 6.29 16.22
N GLY A 437 -8.83 6.00 15.08
CA GLY A 437 -7.58 6.64 14.69
C GLY A 437 -7.38 6.65 13.18
N TRP A 438 -7.05 7.81 12.64
CA TRP A 438 -6.84 8.04 11.23
C TRP A 438 -5.41 7.68 10.83
N HIS A 439 -5.23 7.08 9.65
CA HIS A 439 -3.91 6.78 9.09
C HIS A 439 -3.93 6.93 7.56
N GLU A 440 -2.78 7.24 6.97
CA GLU A 440 -2.67 7.39 5.52
C GLU A 440 -1.32 6.89 4.97
N SER A 441 -1.17 6.97 3.67
CA SER A 441 -0.02 6.48 2.90
C SER A 441 1.30 7.20 3.18
N LEU A 442 1.28 8.53 3.38
CA LEU A 442 2.46 9.35 3.63
C LEU A 442 3.10 9.03 4.99
N GLY A 443 2.30 8.78 6.03
CA GLY A 443 2.81 8.31 7.33
C GLY A 443 3.47 6.93 7.25
N HIS A 444 3.01 6.07 6.33
CA HIS A 444 3.66 4.78 6.05
C HIS A 444 4.96 4.96 5.24
N ALA A 445 4.95 5.80 4.21
CA ALA A 445 6.15 6.19 3.46
C ALA A 445 7.23 6.80 4.39
N ARG A 446 6.81 7.60 5.37
CA ARG A 446 7.70 8.14 6.41
C ARG A 446 8.24 7.06 7.35
N SER A 447 7.39 6.12 7.75
CA SER A 447 7.77 4.98 8.59
C SER A 447 8.83 4.09 7.90
N ILE A 448 8.71 3.87 6.59
CA ILE A 448 9.70 3.15 5.77
C ILE A 448 11.04 3.89 5.74
N LEU A 449 11.04 5.21 5.53
CA LEU A 449 12.28 6.00 5.45
C LEU A 449 13.02 6.06 6.81
N ASP A 450 12.28 6.18 7.92
CA ASP A 450 12.88 6.13 9.25
C ASP A 450 13.35 4.72 9.65
N LEU A 451 12.73 3.66 9.10
CA LEU A 451 13.25 2.28 9.21
C LEU A 451 14.56 2.09 8.42
N ALA A 452 14.65 2.65 7.21
CA ALA A 452 15.87 2.62 6.41
C ALA A 452 17.05 3.31 7.13
N ARG A 453 16.78 4.42 7.83
CA ARG A 453 17.73 5.13 8.70
C ARG A 453 18.17 4.33 9.90
N LEU A 454 17.23 3.66 10.60
CA LEU A 454 17.55 2.78 11.73
C LEU A 454 18.57 1.71 11.31
N TYR A 455 18.29 1.02 10.20
CA TYR A 455 19.18 0.00 9.66
C TYR A 455 20.51 0.55 9.15
N ALA A 456 20.55 1.74 8.57
CA ALA A 456 21.81 2.41 8.22
C ALA A 456 22.67 2.74 9.45
N GLY A 457 22.04 3.07 10.58
CA GLY A 457 22.71 3.27 11.87
C GLY A 457 23.31 1.97 12.42
N LEU A 458 22.53 0.89 12.46
CA LEU A 458 23.00 -0.45 12.85
C LEU A 458 24.15 -0.93 11.95
N ASP A 459 24.01 -0.75 10.63
CA ASP A 459 25.02 -1.10 9.63
C ASP A 459 26.34 -0.36 9.80
N SER A 460 26.29 0.88 10.28
CA SER A 460 27.46 1.73 10.55
C SER A 460 28.12 1.35 11.88
N ALA A 461 27.32 1.08 12.91
CA ALA A 461 27.82 0.61 14.20
C ALA A 461 28.56 -0.74 14.05
N ALA A 462 27.96 -1.71 13.36
CA ALA A 462 28.54 -3.03 13.09
C ALA A 462 29.77 -2.99 12.16
N ALA A 463 30.00 -1.89 11.44
CA ALA A 463 31.23 -1.67 10.65
C ALA A 463 32.33 -0.91 11.43
N SER A 464 32.06 -0.55 12.69
CA SER A 464 32.98 0.20 13.58
C SER A 464 33.43 -0.58 14.82
N ALA A 465 32.96 -1.83 14.96
CA ALA A 465 33.25 -2.76 16.05
C ALA A 465 34.18 -3.90 15.57
#